data_AF-A0A383DWI2-F1
#
_entry.id   AF-A0A383DWI2-F1
#
_cell.length_a   1.000
_cell.length_b   1.000
_cell.length_c   1.000
_cell.angle_alpha   90.00
_cell.angle_beta   90.00
_cell.angle_gamma   90.00
#
_symmetry.space_group_name_H-M   'P 1'
#
loop_
_entity.id
_entity.type
_entity.pdbx_description
1 polymer ?
#
loop_
_entity_poly.entity_id
_entity_poly.type
_entity_poly.pdbx_seq_one_letter_code
_entity_poly.pdbx_strand_id
1 'polypeptide(L)'
;DGGPTPSGHRTPAVIVTLPVGGIDEMTVRANYWMMEQVLAAGAHGILLVHMREEGAARAFVQASRYPHAPKADGIGEGLRGSGGQGLAAEMWGISASEYIKKADPWPLNPDGELLLGFKPEDRAALEALDQTMAVPGIGMVEWGPADMSMSYGVPRDPNGNYPQMVTDARNRILEVAKREGVVFSAVGTNGDNIIDRIDREQILFHFANEEAARVGRRHTGRVMPY
;
A
#
# COMPACT_ATOMS: atom_id res chain seq x y z
N ASP A 1 9.35 -22.85 -4.77
CA ASP A 1 10.10 -21.77 -5.45
C ASP A 1 9.12 -20.74 -5.98
N GLY A 2 9.01 -19.58 -5.31
CA GLY A 2 8.01 -18.54 -5.59
C GLY A 2 8.30 -17.67 -6.81
N GLY A 3 9.15 -18.14 -7.72
CA GLY A 3 9.56 -17.48 -8.95
C GLY A 3 10.75 -18.21 -9.60
N PRO A 4 11.42 -17.61 -10.61
CA PRO A 4 11.23 -16.23 -11.05
C PRO A 4 9.84 -16.00 -11.65
N THR A 5 9.30 -14.81 -11.43
CA THR A 5 8.11 -14.36 -12.13
C THR A 5 8.40 -14.29 -13.64
N PRO A 6 7.36 -14.27 -14.48
CA PRO A 6 7.53 -14.04 -15.91
C PRO A 6 8.31 -12.76 -16.27
N SER A 7 8.32 -11.78 -15.36
CA SER A 7 9.10 -10.56 -15.48
C SER A 7 10.57 -10.65 -15.06
N GLY A 8 11.04 -11.84 -14.69
CA GLY A 8 12.42 -12.03 -14.22
C GLY A 8 12.68 -11.58 -12.77
N HIS A 9 11.65 -11.17 -12.02
CA HIS A 9 11.81 -10.92 -10.58
C HIS A 9 11.84 -12.26 -9.85
N ARG A 10 12.67 -12.40 -8.82
CA ARG A 10 12.79 -13.65 -8.08
C ARG A 10 11.49 -14.09 -7.41
N THR A 11 10.67 -13.13 -6.99
CA THR A 11 9.38 -13.36 -6.35
C THR A 11 8.35 -12.35 -6.86
N PRO A 12 7.05 -12.64 -6.80
CA PRO A 12 6.03 -11.61 -6.94
C PRO A 12 6.16 -10.60 -5.80
N ALA A 13 5.78 -9.35 -6.06
CA ALA A 13 5.61 -8.37 -4.99
C ALA A 13 4.49 -8.84 -4.04
N VAL A 14 4.83 -8.95 -2.76
CA VAL A 14 3.90 -9.38 -1.70
C VAL A 14 3.60 -8.20 -0.79
N ILE A 15 2.34 -7.78 -0.74
CA ILE A 15 1.85 -6.72 0.14
C ILE A 15 0.94 -7.37 1.18
N VAL A 16 1.21 -7.14 2.46
CA VAL A 16 0.48 -7.77 3.57
C VAL A 16 -0.44 -6.76 4.24
N THR A 17 -1.73 -7.06 4.34
CA THR A 17 -2.63 -6.30 5.23
C THR A 17 -2.42 -6.80 6.66
N LEU A 18 -2.02 -5.92 7.57
CA LEU A 18 -1.83 -6.29 8.97
C LEU A 18 -3.14 -6.25 9.75
N PRO A 19 -3.33 -7.12 10.76
CA PRO A 19 -4.51 -7.11 11.63
C PRO A 19 -4.41 -6.02 12.73
N VAL A 20 -3.87 -4.84 12.37
CA VAL A 20 -3.78 -3.66 13.24
C VAL A 20 -4.26 -2.43 12.48
N GLY A 21 -5.11 -1.65 13.12
CA GLY A 21 -5.61 -0.40 12.55
C GLY A 21 -4.66 0.77 12.76
N GLY A 22 -4.63 1.70 11.81
CA GLY A 22 -4.00 3.01 11.93
C GLY A 22 -4.85 3.99 12.74
N ILE A 23 -5.37 3.56 13.89
CA ILE A 23 -6.36 4.33 14.67
C ILE A 23 -5.72 5.55 15.32
N ASP A 24 -4.55 5.37 15.95
CA ASP A 24 -3.80 6.41 16.64
C ASP A 24 -2.31 6.04 16.71
N GLU A 25 -1.46 7.02 17.04
CA GLU A 25 -0.01 6.84 17.11
C GLU A 25 0.41 5.75 18.12
N MET A 26 -0.21 5.73 19.30
CA MET A 26 0.14 4.78 20.37
C MET A 26 -0.19 3.34 19.95
N THR A 27 -1.34 3.11 19.31
CA THR A 27 -1.76 1.81 18.81
C THR A 27 -0.76 1.28 17.79
N VAL A 28 -0.33 2.10 16.83
CA VAL A 28 0.67 1.69 15.83
C VAL A 28 2.02 1.44 16.49
N ARG A 29 2.48 2.33 17.39
CA ARG A 29 3.75 2.15 18.11
C ARG A 29 3.75 0.94 19.03
N ALA A 30 2.65 0.58 19.68
CA ALA A 30 2.59 -0.60 20.53
C ALA A 30 2.64 -1.91 19.73
N ASN A 31 2.25 -1.86 18.45
CA ASN A 31 2.11 -3.03 17.59
C ASN A 31 3.12 -3.08 16.43
N TYR A 32 4.13 -2.19 16.42
CA TYR A 32 5.09 -2.11 15.32
C TYR A 32 5.89 -3.39 15.08
N TRP A 33 5.98 -4.26 16.10
CA TRP A 33 6.55 -5.61 15.99
C TRP A 33 5.90 -6.44 14.87
N MET A 34 4.62 -6.19 14.54
CA MET A 34 3.95 -6.87 13.42
C MET A 34 4.57 -6.48 12.08
N MET A 35 4.87 -5.18 11.89
CA MET A 35 5.55 -4.66 10.70
C MET A 35 6.95 -5.27 10.60
N GLU A 36 7.70 -5.32 11.72
CA GLU A 36 9.02 -5.93 11.75
C GLU A 36 8.98 -7.40 11.33
N GLN A 37 8.03 -8.18 11.87
CA GLN A 37 7.90 -9.60 11.55
C GLN A 37 7.60 -9.84 10.07
N VAL A 38 6.62 -9.14 9.49
CA VAL A 38 6.24 -9.38 8.09
C VAL A 38 7.33 -8.91 7.12
N LEU A 39 8.01 -7.80 7.42
CA LEU A 39 9.11 -7.33 6.59
C LEU A 39 10.35 -8.24 6.73
N ALA A 40 10.62 -8.79 7.92
CA ALA A 40 11.65 -9.80 8.13
C ALA A 40 11.34 -11.12 7.39
N ALA A 41 10.06 -11.41 7.16
CA ALA A 41 9.59 -12.51 6.33
C ALA A 41 9.56 -12.18 4.82
N GLY A 42 10.22 -11.10 4.39
CA GLY A 42 10.43 -10.78 2.97
C GLY A 42 9.25 -10.11 2.28
N ALA A 43 8.23 -9.62 2.99
CA ALA A 43 7.17 -8.82 2.40
C ALA A 43 7.75 -7.54 1.73
N HIS A 44 7.13 -7.14 0.62
CA HIS A 44 7.49 -5.96 -0.18
C HIS A 44 6.63 -4.74 0.16
N GLY A 45 5.65 -4.90 1.04
CA GLY A 45 4.76 -3.81 1.40
C GLY A 45 3.78 -4.19 2.50
N ILE A 46 3.19 -3.17 3.10
CA ILE A 46 2.22 -3.30 4.17
C ILE A 46 1.02 -2.39 3.89
N LEU A 47 -0.17 -2.92 4.15
CA LEU A 47 -1.40 -2.15 4.26
C LEU A 47 -1.89 -2.13 5.71
N LEU A 48 -2.18 -0.95 6.24
CA LEU A 48 -3.00 -0.80 7.45
C LEU A 48 -4.45 -0.52 7.11
N VAL A 49 -5.33 -0.77 8.08
CA VAL A 49 -6.78 -0.52 7.97
C VAL A 49 -7.17 0.71 8.78
N HIS A 50 -8.28 1.36 8.45
CA HIS A 50 -8.88 2.44 9.24
C HIS A 50 -7.90 3.59 9.59
N MET A 51 -7.04 4.06 8.70
CA MET A 51 -6.07 5.12 9.07
C MET A 51 -6.79 6.42 9.48
N ARG A 52 -6.82 6.78 10.78
CA ARG A 52 -7.60 7.92 11.32
C ARG A 52 -6.76 9.06 11.87
N GLU A 53 -5.45 8.90 11.96
CA GLU A 53 -4.58 9.90 12.58
C GLU A 53 -3.25 10.04 11.83
N GLU A 54 -2.80 11.27 11.65
CA GLU A 54 -1.50 11.57 11.05
C GLU A 54 -0.35 10.92 11.84
N GLY A 55 -0.41 10.96 13.18
CA GLY A 55 0.58 10.32 14.06
C GLY A 55 0.68 8.81 13.84
N ALA A 56 -0.46 8.15 13.58
CA ALA A 56 -0.50 6.72 13.23
C ALA A 56 0.21 6.44 11.91
N ALA A 57 -0.03 7.27 10.88
CA ALA A 57 0.65 7.15 9.59
C ALA A 57 2.16 7.40 9.71
N ARG A 58 2.59 8.41 10.47
CA ARG A 58 4.01 8.67 10.73
C ARG A 58 4.67 7.52 11.47
N ALA A 59 4.04 6.99 12.52
CA ALA A 59 4.55 5.83 13.26
C ALA A 59 4.65 4.59 12.37
N PHE A 60 3.70 4.38 11.46
CA PHE A 60 3.72 3.27 10.51
C PHE A 60 4.90 3.37 9.54
N VAL A 61 5.15 4.56 8.99
CA VAL A 61 6.32 4.80 8.15
C VAL A 61 7.60 4.56 8.96
N GLN A 62 7.76 5.17 10.14
CA GLN A 62 8.94 4.98 11.00
C GLN A 62 9.20 3.50 11.34
N ALA A 63 8.15 2.73 11.67
CA ALA A 63 8.23 1.31 11.98
C ALA A 63 8.79 0.45 10.84
N SER A 64 8.64 0.92 9.60
CA SER A 64 9.06 0.20 8.41
C SER A 64 10.47 0.56 7.94
N ARG A 65 11.13 1.52 8.61
CA ARG A 65 12.43 2.08 8.22
C ARG A 65 13.52 1.67 9.20
N TYR A 66 14.72 1.41 8.69
CA TYR A 66 15.89 1.22 9.55
C TYR A 66 16.34 2.55 10.19
N PRO A 67 16.92 2.55 11.41
CA PRO A 67 17.40 3.76 12.08
C PRO A 67 18.41 4.60 11.27
N HIS A 68 19.23 3.95 10.45
CA HIS A 68 20.24 4.61 9.62
C HIS A 68 19.74 4.99 8.22
N ALA A 69 18.44 4.83 7.94
CA ALA A 69 17.85 5.32 6.70
C ALA A 69 18.08 6.84 6.56
N PRO A 70 18.20 7.37 5.33
CA PRO A 70 18.37 8.80 5.14
C PRO A 70 17.28 9.62 5.84
N LYS A 71 17.67 10.75 6.44
CA LYS A 71 16.71 11.69 7.02
C LYS A 71 15.72 12.13 5.94
N ALA A 72 14.45 12.15 6.29
CA ALA A 72 13.39 12.61 5.41
C ALA A 72 12.52 13.61 6.15
N ASP A 73 12.20 14.73 5.51
CA ASP A 73 11.42 15.79 6.13
C ASP A 73 10.05 15.27 6.57
N GLY A 74 9.61 15.66 7.76
CA GLY A 74 8.35 15.21 8.35
C GLY A 74 8.38 13.79 8.94
N ILE A 75 9.37 12.95 8.66
CA ILE A 75 9.47 11.60 9.22
C ILE A 75 10.66 11.52 10.17
N GLY A 76 10.39 11.09 11.41
CA GLY A 76 11.44 10.86 12.41
C GLY A 76 12.34 9.66 12.08
N GLU A 77 13.24 9.33 13.00
CA GLU A 77 14.11 8.15 12.89
C GLU A 77 13.30 6.86 12.66
N GLY A 78 13.84 5.96 11.83
CA GLY A 78 13.28 4.64 11.62
C GLY A 78 13.46 3.75 12.85
N LEU A 79 12.53 2.84 13.10
CA LEU A 79 12.51 2.01 14.31
C LEU A 79 12.77 0.52 14.04
N ARG A 80 12.89 0.12 12.77
CA ARG A 80 13.05 -1.29 12.38
C ARG A 80 14.37 -1.86 12.90
N GLY A 81 14.28 -2.90 13.71
CA GLY A 81 15.42 -3.61 14.28
C GLY A 81 16.24 -4.40 13.25
N SER A 82 17.53 -4.58 13.58
CA SER A 82 18.40 -5.54 12.89
C SER A 82 18.14 -6.95 13.42
N GLY A 83 18.23 -7.95 12.55
CA GLY A 83 18.10 -9.38 12.87
C GLY A 83 17.26 -10.14 11.85
N GLY A 84 16.33 -9.47 11.17
CA GLY A 84 15.44 -10.07 10.16
C GLY A 84 15.93 -9.95 8.71
N GLN A 85 16.91 -9.09 8.43
CA GLN A 85 17.32 -8.78 7.05
C GLN A 85 17.92 -9.96 6.29
N GLY A 86 18.54 -10.93 6.98
CA GLY A 86 19.22 -12.04 6.31
C GLY A 86 18.24 -12.92 5.53
N LEU A 87 17.16 -13.34 6.20
CA LEU A 87 16.11 -14.14 5.60
C LEU A 87 15.36 -13.36 4.52
N ALA A 88 15.00 -12.11 4.79
CA ALA A 88 14.33 -11.26 3.82
C ALA A 88 15.18 -11.04 2.55
N ALA A 89 16.48 -10.79 2.71
CA ALA A 89 17.42 -10.63 1.59
C ALA A 89 17.56 -11.91 0.77
N GLU A 90 17.60 -13.08 1.41
CA GLU A 90 17.60 -14.38 0.73
C GLU A 90 16.35 -14.56 -0.14
N MET A 91 15.17 -14.20 0.39
CA MET A 91 13.91 -14.26 -0.36
C MET A 91 13.92 -13.31 -1.56
N TRP A 92 14.46 -12.10 -1.38
CA TRP A 92 14.61 -11.09 -2.44
C TRP A 92 15.73 -11.44 -3.43
N GLY A 93 16.64 -12.33 -3.05
CA GLY A 93 17.78 -12.76 -3.87
C GLY A 93 18.88 -11.74 -4.02
N ILE A 94 19.06 -10.91 -3.00
CA ILE A 94 20.08 -9.87 -2.93
C ILE A 94 20.91 -10.06 -1.66
N SER A 95 22.03 -9.35 -1.54
CA SER A 95 22.80 -9.37 -0.29
C SER A 95 22.05 -8.66 0.85
N ALA A 96 22.33 -9.03 2.10
CA ALA A 96 21.75 -8.35 3.26
C ALA A 96 22.05 -6.84 3.27
N SER A 97 23.23 -6.43 2.78
CA SER A 97 23.61 -5.02 2.67
C SER A 97 22.83 -4.28 1.59
N GLU A 98 22.50 -4.92 0.47
CA GLU A 98 21.62 -4.35 -0.55
C GLU A 98 20.18 -4.28 -0.05
N TYR A 99 19.70 -5.32 0.63
CA TYR A 99 18.37 -5.34 1.22
C TYR A 99 18.17 -4.18 2.20
N ILE A 100 19.11 -3.96 3.11
CA ILE A 100 19.04 -2.84 4.06
C ILE A 100 18.87 -1.49 3.35
N LYS A 101 19.51 -1.29 2.19
CA LYS A 101 19.41 -0.04 1.41
C LYS A 101 18.07 0.09 0.66
N LYS A 102 17.58 -1.02 0.11
CA LYS A 102 16.35 -1.08 -0.70
C LYS A 102 15.08 -1.20 0.14
N ALA A 103 15.16 -1.79 1.33
CA ALA A 103 14.01 -2.01 2.21
C ALA A 103 13.66 -0.73 3.00
N ASP A 104 13.34 0.34 2.26
CA ASP A 104 12.86 1.64 2.71
C ASP A 104 11.61 2.02 1.88
N PRO A 105 10.67 2.82 2.41
CA PRO A 105 9.43 3.17 1.70
C PRO A 105 9.66 3.99 0.44
N TRP A 106 9.04 3.57 -0.67
CA TRP A 106 8.84 4.38 -1.86
C TRP A 106 7.51 5.16 -1.75
N PRO A 107 7.42 6.43 -2.19
CA PRO A 107 8.43 7.22 -2.91
C PRO A 107 9.39 8.02 -2.01
N LEU A 108 9.32 7.85 -0.68
CA LEU A 108 10.17 8.58 0.27
C LEU A 108 11.66 8.39 -0.02
N ASN A 109 12.05 7.15 -0.28
CA ASN A 109 13.34 6.80 -0.86
C ASN A 109 13.10 6.40 -2.33
N PRO A 110 13.68 7.12 -3.31
CA PRO A 110 13.51 6.78 -4.72
C PRO A 110 14.14 5.43 -5.11
N ASP A 111 15.13 4.96 -4.35
CA ASP A 111 15.72 3.62 -4.50
C ASP A 111 15.05 2.56 -3.58
N GLY A 112 14.05 2.99 -2.80
CA GLY A 112 13.26 2.15 -1.92
C GLY A 112 12.33 1.22 -2.70
N GLU A 113 12.11 0.03 -2.14
CA GLU A 113 11.29 -1.02 -2.73
C GLU A 113 10.19 -1.51 -1.77
N LEU A 114 9.97 -0.81 -0.65
CA LEU A 114 8.80 -1.05 0.20
C LEU A 114 7.63 -0.17 -0.23
N LEU A 115 6.48 -0.79 -0.46
CA LEU A 115 5.24 -0.07 -0.72
C LEU A 115 4.36 -0.05 0.53
N LEU A 116 4.27 1.10 1.18
CA LEU A 116 3.42 1.29 2.35
C LEU A 116 2.12 1.99 1.95
N GLY A 117 1.02 1.57 2.56
CA GLY A 117 -0.26 2.22 2.37
C GLY A 117 -1.29 1.87 3.41
N PHE A 118 -2.50 2.33 3.17
CA PHE A 118 -3.62 2.06 4.06
C PHE A 118 -4.96 2.04 3.35
N LYS A 119 -5.98 1.59 4.07
CA LYS A 119 -7.39 1.63 3.68
C LYS A 119 -8.16 2.67 4.49
N PRO A 120 -8.53 3.81 3.89
CA PRO A 120 -9.47 4.75 4.50
C PRO A 120 -10.89 4.22 4.31
N GLU A 121 -11.28 3.27 5.16
CA GLU A 121 -12.48 2.45 4.96
C GLU A 121 -13.56 2.66 6.02
N ASP A 122 -13.51 3.82 6.69
CA ASP A 122 -14.58 4.28 7.57
C ASP A 122 -14.68 5.81 7.58
N ARG A 123 -15.76 6.32 8.16
CA ARG A 123 -16.06 7.76 8.23
C ARG A 123 -14.96 8.58 8.89
N ALA A 124 -14.36 8.09 9.98
CA ALA A 124 -13.33 8.84 10.69
C ALA A 124 -12.00 8.85 9.91
N ALA A 125 -11.69 7.76 9.19
CA ALA A 125 -10.56 7.73 8.26
C ALA A 125 -10.74 8.70 7.08
N LEU A 126 -11.97 8.89 6.58
CA LEU A 126 -12.27 9.90 5.56
C LEU A 126 -12.07 11.32 6.05
N GLU A 127 -12.44 11.62 7.30
CA GLU A 127 -12.23 12.95 7.91
C GLU A 127 -10.73 13.27 8.06
N ALA A 128 -9.91 12.27 8.36
CA ALA A 128 -8.46 12.40 8.51
C ALA A 128 -7.67 12.18 7.21
N LEU A 129 -8.34 12.04 6.06
CA LEU A 129 -7.72 11.56 4.84
C LEU A 129 -6.60 12.47 4.33
N ASP A 130 -6.82 13.79 4.36
CA ASP A 130 -5.85 14.76 3.83
C ASP A 130 -4.54 14.73 4.63
N GLN A 131 -4.64 14.74 5.97
CA GLN A 131 -3.46 14.71 6.85
C GLN A 131 -2.75 13.36 6.84
N THR A 132 -3.48 12.24 6.72
CA THR A 132 -2.88 10.90 6.75
C THR A 132 -2.21 10.53 5.43
N MET A 133 -2.80 10.90 4.29
CA MET A 133 -2.25 10.58 2.97
C MET A 133 -1.07 11.48 2.58
N ALA A 134 -1.01 12.71 3.11
CA ALA A 134 0.11 13.62 2.90
C ALA A 134 1.41 13.21 3.65
N VAL A 135 1.35 12.15 4.48
CA VAL A 135 2.52 11.68 5.23
C VAL A 135 3.58 11.10 4.27
N PRO A 136 4.82 11.62 4.28
CA PRO A 136 5.87 11.11 3.39
C PRO A 136 6.16 9.62 3.64
N GLY A 137 6.21 8.83 2.57
CA GLY A 137 6.42 7.37 2.63
C GLY A 137 5.16 6.54 2.51
N ILE A 138 3.97 7.16 2.52
CA ILE A 138 2.77 6.54 1.99
C ILE A 138 2.87 6.55 0.46
N GLY A 139 2.93 5.35 -0.14
CA GLY A 139 3.05 5.19 -1.59
C GLY A 139 1.80 4.64 -2.26
N MET A 140 0.88 4.05 -1.48
CA MET A 140 -0.40 3.54 -1.99
C MET A 140 -1.57 3.80 -1.05
N VAL A 141 -2.77 3.84 -1.60
CA VAL A 141 -4.03 3.81 -0.86
C VAL A 141 -5.00 2.87 -1.55
N GLU A 142 -5.66 2.00 -0.78
CA GLU A 142 -6.69 1.11 -1.28
C GLU A 142 -8.04 1.52 -0.69
N TRP A 143 -9.03 1.81 -1.52
CA TRP A 143 -10.38 2.00 -0.98
C TRP A 143 -10.97 0.64 -0.57
N GLY A 144 -11.48 0.54 0.66
CA GLY A 144 -12.16 -0.64 1.18
C GLY A 144 -13.68 -0.45 1.12
N PRO A 145 -14.36 -0.73 -0.01
CA PRO A 145 -15.77 -0.38 -0.16
C PRO A 145 -16.72 -1.19 0.74
N ALA A 146 -16.35 -2.41 1.09
CA ALA A 146 -17.15 -3.26 1.98
C ALA A 146 -17.19 -2.67 3.39
N ASP A 147 -16.02 -2.38 3.97
CA ASP A 147 -15.89 -1.74 5.28
C ASP A 147 -16.45 -0.31 5.28
N MET A 148 -16.26 0.44 4.19
CA MET A 148 -16.87 1.76 4.02
C MET A 148 -18.41 1.69 4.06
N SER A 149 -19.00 0.73 3.35
CA SER A 149 -20.45 0.50 3.37
C SER A 149 -20.92 0.17 4.79
N MET A 150 -20.21 -0.72 5.50
CA MET A 150 -20.52 -1.04 6.90
C MET A 150 -20.41 0.19 7.80
N SER A 151 -19.41 1.05 7.61
CA SER A 151 -19.23 2.30 8.36
C SER A 151 -20.41 3.26 8.20
N TYR A 152 -21.01 3.30 7.00
CA TYR A 152 -22.22 4.05 6.70
C TYR A 152 -23.53 3.33 7.06
N GLY A 153 -23.47 2.10 7.59
CA GLY A 153 -24.65 1.30 7.91
C GLY A 153 -25.40 0.79 6.67
N VAL A 154 -24.71 0.68 5.54
CA VAL A 154 -25.26 0.23 4.26
C VAL A 154 -25.00 -1.27 4.10
N PRO A 155 -26.03 -2.10 3.86
CA PRO A 155 -25.84 -3.50 3.56
C PRO A 155 -25.19 -3.70 2.18
N ARG A 156 -24.37 -4.75 2.05
CA ARG A 156 -23.70 -5.08 0.79
C ARG A 156 -24.74 -5.43 -0.28
N ASP A 157 -24.65 -4.78 -1.44
CA ASP A 157 -25.40 -5.18 -2.64
C ASP A 157 -24.74 -6.44 -3.26
N PRO A 158 -25.47 -7.56 -3.44
CA PRO A 158 -24.97 -8.74 -4.14
C PRO A 158 -24.49 -8.46 -5.57
N ASN A 159 -25.04 -7.44 -6.22
CA ASN A 159 -24.68 -7.03 -7.58
C ASN A 159 -23.48 -6.07 -7.62
N GLY A 160 -22.95 -5.68 -6.46
CA GLY A 160 -21.77 -4.83 -6.36
C GLY A 160 -22.02 -3.34 -6.63
N ASN A 161 -23.28 -2.86 -6.60
CA ASN A 161 -23.55 -1.43 -6.64
C ASN A 161 -23.30 -0.79 -5.27
N TYR A 162 -22.88 0.47 -5.30
CA TYR A 162 -22.63 1.26 -4.10
C TYR A 162 -23.57 2.47 -4.10
N PRO A 163 -24.21 2.81 -2.96
CA PRO A 163 -24.95 4.06 -2.85
C PRO A 163 -24.04 5.26 -3.12
N GLN A 164 -24.66 6.40 -3.45
CA GLN A 164 -23.95 7.62 -3.81
C GLN A 164 -22.88 7.99 -2.78
N MET A 165 -23.20 7.94 -1.48
CA MET A 165 -22.26 8.29 -0.41
C MET A 165 -20.98 7.43 -0.36
N VAL A 166 -21.06 6.14 -0.73
CA VAL A 166 -19.89 5.25 -0.79
C VAL A 166 -19.07 5.54 -2.06
N THR A 167 -19.76 5.88 -3.16
CA THR A 167 -19.11 6.34 -4.40
C THR A 167 -18.43 7.70 -4.20
N ASP A 168 -19.03 8.61 -3.43
CA ASP A 168 -18.47 9.91 -3.09
C ASP A 168 -17.22 9.75 -2.23
N ALA A 169 -17.25 8.85 -1.24
CA ALA A 169 -16.07 8.48 -0.44
C ALA A 169 -14.92 7.99 -1.32
N ARG A 170 -15.20 7.08 -2.27
CA ARG A 170 -14.22 6.62 -3.26
C ARG A 170 -13.61 7.78 -4.04
N ASN A 171 -14.46 8.65 -4.57
CA ASN A 171 -14.02 9.77 -5.40
C ASN A 171 -13.16 10.74 -4.60
N ARG A 172 -13.49 10.98 -3.33
CA ARG A 172 -12.66 11.77 -2.41
C ARG A 172 -11.30 11.11 -2.19
N ILE A 173 -11.25 9.80 -1.95
CA ILE A 173 -9.98 9.06 -1.78
C ILE A 173 -9.11 9.19 -3.04
N LEU A 174 -9.70 9.00 -4.22
CA LEU A 174 -8.98 9.15 -5.49
C LEU A 174 -8.48 10.58 -5.73
N GLU A 175 -9.29 11.59 -5.42
CA GLU A 175 -8.91 13.00 -5.52
C GLU A 175 -7.67 13.31 -4.67
N VAL A 176 -7.69 12.90 -3.39
CA VAL A 176 -6.57 13.09 -2.47
C VAL A 176 -5.34 12.30 -2.94
N ALA A 177 -5.52 11.05 -3.37
CA ALA A 177 -4.43 10.22 -3.87
C ALA A 177 -3.68 10.89 -5.03
N LYS A 178 -4.42 11.43 -6.00
CA LYS A 178 -3.83 12.19 -7.12
C LYS A 178 -3.09 13.44 -6.64
N ARG A 179 -3.68 14.17 -5.70
CA ARG A 179 -3.09 15.42 -5.17
C ARG A 179 -1.76 15.14 -4.46
N GLU A 180 -1.69 14.07 -3.68
CA GLU A 180 -0.49 13.70 -2.91
C GLU A 180 0.50 12.81 -3.70
N GLY A 181 0.16 12.43 -4.94
CA GLY A 181 1.00 11.52 -5.74
C GLY A 181 1.04 10.08 -5.20
N VAL A 182 0.00 9.68 -4.47
CA VAL A 182 -0.17 8.34 -3.91
C VAL A 182 -0.91 7.46 -4.90
N VAL A 183 -0.44 6.22 -5.07
CA VAL A 183 -1.06 5.27 -5.99
C VAL A 183 -2.40 4.80 -5.46
N PHE A 184 -3.47 5.06 -6.20
CA PHE A 184 -4.79 4.52 -5.88
C PHE A 184 -4.89 3.05 -6.29
N SER A 185 -5.43 2.20 -5.43
CA SER A 185 -5.74 0.78 -5.67
C SER A 185 -7.25 0.58 -5.58
N ALA A 186 -7.82 -0.11 -6.58
CA ALA A 186 -9.26 -0.33 -6.65
C ALA A 186 -9.64 -1.79 -6.92
N VAL A 187 -10.65 -2.26 -6.18
CA VAL A 187 -11.37 -3.51 -6.44
C VAL A 187 -12.26 -3.43 -7.69
N GLY A 188 -12.62 -4.59 -8.25
CA GLY A 188 -13.56 -4.70 -9.37
C GLY A 188 -12.97 -4.33 -10.74
N THR A 189 -11.65 -4.42 -10.88
CA THR A 189 -10.98 -4.14 -12.16
C THR A 189 -11.04 -5.36 -13.07
N ASN A 190 -11.38 -5.16 -14.34
CA ASN A 190 -11.52 -6.21 -15.35
C ASN A 190 -11.08 -5.69 -16.73
N GLY A 191 -11.09 -6.57 -17.73
CA GLY A 191 -10.65 -6.24 -19.10
C GLY A 191 -11.40 -5.07 -19.74
N ASP A 192 -12.65 -4.84 -19.34
CA ASP A 192 -13.51 -3.81 -19.94
C ASP A 192 -13.22 -2.41 -19.38
N ASN A 193 -12.75 -2.32 -18.13
CA ASN A 193 -12.56 -1.03 -17.45
C ASN A 193 -11.09 -0.66 -17.16
N ILE A 194 -10.13 -1.57 -17.37
CA ILE A 194 -8.73 -1.36 -17.00
C ILE A 194 -8.08 -0.17 -17.73
N ILE A 195 -8.38 0.06 -19.01
CA ILE A 195 -7.80 1.18 -19.77
C ILE A 195 -8.23 2.52 -19.16
N ASP A 196 -9.53 2.70 -18.92
CA ASP A 196 -10.09 3.91 -18.32
C ASP A 196 -9.50 4.15 -16.92
N ARG A 197 -9.36 3.08 -16.13
CA ARG A 197 -8.76 3.11 -14.80
C ARG A 197 -7.28 3.51 -14.81
N ILE A 198 -6.49 2.97 -15.73
CA ILE A 198 -5.07 3.35 -15.87
C ILE A 198 -4.97 4.84 -16.25
N ASP A 199 -5.69 5.26 -17.29
CA ASP A 199 -5.56 6.60 -17.85
C ASP A 199 -6.10 7.69 -16.92
N ARG A 200 -7.21 7.40 -16.23
CA ARG A 200 -7.91 8.40 -15.41
C ARG A 200 -7.60 8.29 -13.95
N GLU A 201 -7.41 7.09 -13.42
CA GLU A 201 -7.29 6.87 -11.98
C GLU A 201 -5.84 6.59 -11.54
N GLN A 202 -4.90 6.50 -12.50
CA GLN A 202 -3.47 6.23 -12.25
C GLN A 202 -3.24 4.96 -11.42
N ILE A 203 -4.11 3.96 -11.58
CA ILE A 203 -4.02 2.73 -10.79
C ILE A 203 -2.86 1.86 -11.29
N LEU A 204 -2.02 1.40 -10.36
CA LEU A 204 -0.90 0.49 -10.62
C LEU A 204 -1.05 -0.90 -9.98
N PHE A 205 -1.96 -1.07 -8.99
CA PHE A 205 -2.16 -2.32 -8.24
C PHE A 205 -3.64 -2.72 -8.23
N HIS A 206 -3.92 -4.01 -8.51
CA HIS A 206 -5.30 -4.47 -8.67
C HIS A 206 -5.56 -5.89 -8.14
N PHE A 207 -6.73 -6.03 -7.51
CA PHE A 207 -7.50 -7.27 -7.53
C PHE A 207 -8.20 -7.37 -8.88
N ALA A 208 -7.50 -7.94 -9.85
CA ALA A 208 -7.95 -8.09 -11.24
C ALA A 208 -7.86 -9.55 -11.70
N ASN A 209 -8.52 -9.86 -12.81
CA ASN A 209 -8.37 -11.12 -13.50
C ASN A 209 -7.21 -11.07 -14.53
N GLU A 210 -6.85 -12.24 -15.08
CA GLU A 210 -5.79 -12.38 -16.09
C GLU A 210 -6.02 -11.47 -17.31
N GLU A 211 -7.27 -11.31 -17.73
CA GLU A 211 -7.62 -10.48 -18.88
C GLU A 211 -7.33 -8.99 -18.64
N ALA A 212 -7.68 -8.45 -17.45
CA ALA A 212 -7.32 -7.08 -17.09
C ALA A 212 -5.79 -6.89 -17.08
N ALA A 213 -5.04 -7.85 -16.54
CA ALA A 213 -3.58 -7.79 -16.56
C ALA A 213 -3.03 -7.77 -17.99
N ARG A 214 -3.58 -8.60 -18.89
CA ARG A 214 -3.19 -8.65 -20.31
C ARG A 214 -3.50 -7.34 -21.04
N VAL A 215 -4.72 -6.82 -20.89
CA VAL A 215 -5.16 -5.58 -21.55
C VAL A 215 -4.38 -4.38 -21.00
N GLY A 216 -4.25 -4.25 -19.67
CA GLY A 216 -3.51 -3.15 -19.05
C GLY A 216 -2.03 -3.13 -19.41
N ARG A 217 -1.36 -4.29 -19.48
CA ARG A 217 0.04 -4.39 -19.94
C ARG A 217 0.19 -3.95 -21.39
N ARG A 218 -0.72 -4.39 -22.27
CA ARG A 218 -0.72 -3.97 -23.68
C ARG A 218 -0.89 -2.46 -23.82
N HIS A 219 -1.83 -1.90 -23.07
CA HIS A 219 -2.12 -0.45 -23.07
C HIS A 219 -0.92 0.38 -22.61
N THR A 220 -0.23 -0.07 -21.55
CA THR A 220 0.94 0.62 -20.99
C THR A 220 2.25 0.32 -21.71
N GLY A 221 2.23 -0.46 -22.80
CA GLY A 221 3.43 -0.89 -23.50
C GLY A 221 4.38 -1.76 -22.66
N ARG A 222 3.87 -2.38 -21.59
CA ARG A 222 4.68 -3.17 -20.65
C ARG A 222 5.00 -4.53 -21.27
N VAL A 223 6.22 -4.71 -21.74
CA VAL A 223 6.69 -5.84 -22.56
C VAL A 223 7.01 -7.13 -21.78
N MET A 224 6.60 -7.21 -20.50
CA MET A 224 7.02 -8.29 -19.59
C MET A 224 6.49 -9.66 -20.09
N PRO A 225 7.33 -10.71 -20.16
CA PRO A 225 6.94 -12.03 -20.65
C PRO A 225 5.77 -12.67 -19.88
N TYR A 226 5.13 -13.64 -20.52
CA TYR A 226 4.23 -14.61 -19.89
C TYR A 226 5.03 -15.77 -19.29
#